data_AF-A0A321LWL9-F1
#
_entry.id   AF-A0A321LWL9-F1
#
_cell.length_a   1.000
_cell.length_b   1.000
_cell.length_c   1.000
_cell.angle_alpha   90.00
_cell.angle_beta   90.00
_cell.angle_gamma   90.00
#
_symmetry.space_group_name_H-M   'P 1'
#
loop_
_entity.id
_entity.type
_entity.pdbx_description
1 polymer ?
#
loop_
_entity_poly.entity_id
_entity_poly.type
_entity_poly.pdbx_seq_one_letter_code
_entity_poly.pdbx_strand_id
1 'polypeptide(L)'
;MAEKKQDFVVSDRRRFGSEGELRSDASTVDASTVEEEKPATPPPPAPPPPAQQTLAPPQPPQAPEQESEELPAPPTAAEQAQQNEDYTGAGKKLQEIFAARGAQGAPPDMTFERVIESFYMSALIQLGAIRAEGEPPSVDLIGAKQTIDSINILQEKTKGNLTDREQTLLQNVLFELRMAWIEITNAIASGPPPGTGPGGHPGPVGGIKK
;
A
#
# COMPACT_ATOMS: atom_id res chain seq x y z
N MET A 1 30.40 51.43 13.04
CA MET A 1 29.89 50.06 13.25
C MET A 1 28.63 50.18 14.10
N ALA A 2 27.44 50.02 13.52
CA ALA A 2 26.19 49.99 14.29
C ALA A 2 25.40 48.76 13.83
N GLU A 3 25.40 47.75 14.69
CA GLU A 3 24.69 46.48 14.51
C GLU A 3 23.19 46.71 14.74
N LYS A 4 22.36 46.32 13.77
CA LYS A 4 20.90 46.41 13.87
C LYS A 4 20.35 45.06 14.32
N LYS A 5 19.92 44.95 15.58
CA LYS A 5 19.19 43.79 16.11
C LYS A 5 17.84 43.69 15.40
N GLN A 6 17.58 42.56 14.77
CA GLN A 6 16.29 42.22 14.16
C GLN A 6 15.46 41.50 15.23
N ASP A 7 14.32 42.08 15.61
CA ASP A 7 13.36 41.43 16.51
C ASP A 7 12.46 40.48 15.70
N PHE A 8 12.42 39.21 16.11
CA PHE A 8 11.62 38.16 15.49
C PHE A 8 10.43 37.82 16.40
N VAL A 9 9.21 37.93 15.88
CA VAL A 9 7.99 37.59 16.61
C VAL A 9 7.49 36.23 16.14
N VAL A 10 7.54 35.24 17.04
CA VAL A 10 6.99 33.90 16.82
C VAL A 10 5.59 33.82 17.44
N SER A 11 4.57 33.80 16.59
CA SER A 11 3.20 33.52 17.04
C SER A 11 2.96 32.02 17.11
N ASP A 12 2.86 31.48 18.33
CA ASP A 12 2.49 30.08 18.57
C ASP A 12 0.98 29.87 18.33
N ARG A 13 0.65 28.91 17.46
CA ARG A 13 -0.73 28.58 17.04
C ARG A 13 -1.26 27.27 17.65
N ARG A 14 -0.57 26.69 18.63
CA ARG A 14 -0.96 25.40 19.20
C ARG A 14 -2.26 25.51 20.01
N ARG A 15 -3.12 24.48 19.87
CA ARG A 15 -4.43 24.35 20.53
C ARG A 15 -4.33 24.03 22.03
N PHE A 16 -3.14 23.64 22.49
CA PHE A 16 -2.84 23.23 23.85
C PHE A 16 -1.71 24.12 24.39
N GLY A 17 -1.80 24.53 25.65
CA GLY A 17 -0.72 25.26 26.33
C GLY A 17 0.50 24.37 26.57
N SER A 18 1.62 24.97 26.99
CA SER A 18 2.86 24.23 27.30
C SER A 18 2.74 23.25 28.47
N GLU A 19 1.68 23.35 29.28
CA GLU A 19 1.34 22.40 30.35
C GLU A 19 0.18 21.46 30.00
N GLY A 20 -0.22 21.40 28.73
CA GLY A 20 -1.18 20.39 28.23
C GLY A 20 -2.67 20.75 28.39
N GLU A 21 -3.02 21.91 28.95
CA GLU A 21 -4.43 22.33 29.04
C GLU A 21 -4.95 22.99 27.76
N LEU A 22 -6.23 22.74 27.45
CA LEU A 22 -6.93 23.25 26.28
C LEU A 22 -7.35 24.72 26.51
N ARG A 23 -7.04 25.61 25.56
CA ARG A 23 -7.33 27.05 25.69
C ARG A 23 -8.83 27.32 25.58
N SER A 24 -9.40 28.03 26.57
CA SER A 24 -10.82 28.09 26.93
C SER A 24 -11.72 29.04 26.10
N ASP A 25 -11.54 29.15 24.79
CA ASP A 25 -12.38 30.01 23.92
C ASP A 25 -13.21 29.20 22.90
N ALA A 26 -13.69 28.01 23.32
CA ALA A 26 -14.45 27.11 22.45
C ALA A 26 -15.74 26.53 23.07
N SER A 27 -16.18 26.98 24.24
CA SER A 27 -17.38 26.40 24.85
C SER A 27 -18.00 27.31 25.93
N THR A 28 -19.05 28.03 25.57
CA THR A 28 -20.04 28.60 26.50
C THR A 28 -21.45 28.48 25.91
N VAL A 29 -22.26 27.58 26.48
CA VAL A 29 -23.60 27.80 27.09
C VAL A 29 -24.00 26.46 27.77
N ASP A 30 -23.78 26.35 29.08
CA ASP A 30 -24.77 26.54 30.17
C ASP A 30 -25.70 25.29 30.33
N ALA A 31 -25.39 24.32 31.19
CA ALA A 31 -25.52 24.24 32.65
C ALA A 31 -26.97 24.01 33.16
N SER A 32 -27.15 22.89 33.91
CA SER A 32 -27.99 22.75 35.13
C SER A 32 -29.03 21.60 35.18
N THR A 33 -28.63 20.53 35.91
CA THR A 33 -29.31 19.84 37.04
C THR A 33 -30.41 18.76 36.91
N VAL A 34 -30.14 17.66 37.65
CA VAL A 34 -30.94 16.63 38.39
C VAL A 34 -31.73 15.53 37.66
N GLU A 35 -31.57 14.33 38.25
CA GLU A 35 -32.10 12.99 38.02
C GLU A 35 -33.63 12.78 38.03
N GLU A 36 -34.01 11.64 37.42
CA GLU A 36 -35.02 10.64 37.82
C GLU A 36 -36.48 10.63 37.28
N GLU A 37 -36.89 9.39 36.96
CA GLU A 37 -38.22 8.77 36.88
C GLU A 37 -39.12 8.90 35.63
N LYS A 38 -39.43 7.71 35.07
CA LYS A 38 -40.54 7.37 34.15
C LYS A 38 -41.64 6.75 35.02
N PRO A 39 -42.97 7.04 34.86
CA PRO A 39 -43.79 6.19 33.97
C PRO A 39 -45.10 6.80 33.38
N ALA A 40 -45.62 6.11 32.37
CA ALA A 40 -47.04 5.94 31.96
C ALA A 40 -47.80 6.99 31.09
N THR A 41 -48.67 6.42 30.23
CA THR A 41 -49.37 6.85 28.99
C THR A 41 -50.81 7.43 29.20
N PRO A 42 -51.72 7.52 28.17
CA PRO A 42 -52.01 8.58 27.17
C PRO A 42 -53.45 9.21 27.33
N PRO A 43 -53.92 10.20 26.52
CA PRO A 43 -55.12 10.00 25.66
C PRO A 43 -55.18 10.95 24.40
N PRO A 44 -56.33 11.14 23.68
CA PRO A 44 -56.80 10.42 22.48
C PRO A 44 -56.90 11.34 21.20
N PRO A 45 -57.38 10.85 20.04
CA PRO A 45 -57.12 11.46 18.72
C PRO A 45 -58.25 12.37 18.20
N ALA A 46 -57.92 13.29 17.29
CA ALA A 46 -58.87 14.08 16.49
C ALA A 46 -58.37 14.23 15.03
N PRO A 47 -59.28 14.44 14.05
CA PRO A 47 -59.32 13.77 12.74
C PRO A 47 -58.57 14.48 11.59
N PRO A 48 -58.41 13.83 10.41
CA PRO A 48 -57.61 14.39 9.30
C PRO A 48 -58.45 15.25 8.35
N PRO A 49 -57.84 16.23 7.67
CA PRO A 49 -58.28 16.71 6.36
C PRO A 49 -57.47 16.07 5.21
N PRO A 50 -57.97 16.13 3.96
CA PRO A 50 -57.68 15.16 2.90
C PRO A 50 -56.48 15.50 2.02
N ALA A 51 -56.03 14.45 1.32
CA ALA A 51 -54.86 14.31 0.47
C ALA A 51 -54.61 15.43 -0.57
N GLN A 52 -53.34 15.76 -0.76
CA GLN A 52 -52.69 15.81 -2.07
C GLN A 52 -51.23 15.34 -1.93
N GLN A 53 -50.85 14.41 -2.80
CA GLN A 53 -49.60 13.66 -2.82
C GLN A 53 -48.40 14.55 -3.16
N THR A 54 -47.28 14.46 -2.44
CA THR A 54 -45.95 14.22 -3.06
C THR A 54 -44.83 13.99 -2.02
N LEU A 55 -43.97 13.01 -2.35
CA LEU A 55 -42.58 12.79 -1.94
C LEU A 55 -42.29 11.96 -0.67
N ALA A 56 -41.71 10.80 -0.94
CA ALA A 56 -41.22 9.78 -0.03
C ALA A 56 -39.99 10.23 0.80
N PRO A 57 -39.63 9.50 1.88
CA PRO A 57 -38.51 9.84 2.78
C PRO A 57 -37.15 9.92 2.08
N PRO A 58 -36.18 10.69 2.62
CA PRO A 58 -34.91 10.97 1.95
C PRO A 58 -34.06 9.71 1.79
N GLN A 59 -33.61 9.47 0.55
CA GLN A 59 -32.66 8.40 0.22
C GLN A 59 -31.26 8.71 0.79
N PRO A 60 -30.48 7.71 1.21
CA PRO A 60 -29.06 7.88 1.50
C PRO A 60 -28.32 8.35 0.22
N PRO A 61 -27.24 9.15 0.35
CA PRO A 61 -26.56 9.75 -0.80
C PRO A 61 -26.04 8.65 -1.72
N GLN A 62 -26.53 8.65 -2.96
CA GLN A 62 -26.07 7.78 -4.04
C GLN A 62 -24.60 8.16 -4.35
N ALA A 63 -23.68 7.23 -4.09
CA ALA A 63 -22.34 7.28 -4.67
C ALA A 63 -22.48 7.21 -6.20
N PRO A 64 -21.64 7.91 -6.98
CA PRO A 64 -21.72 7.85 -8.43
C PRO A 64 -21.57 6.39 -8.89
N GLU A 65 -22.61 5.89 -9.56
CA GLU A 65 -22.68 4.57 -10.16
C GLU A 65 -21.65 4.51 -11.30
N GLN A 66 -20.43 4.12 -10.95
CA GLN A 66 -19.50 3.56 -11.92
C GLN A 66 -20.09 2.21 -12.35
N GLU A 67 -20.26 2.00 -13.65
CA GLU A 67 -20.65 0.71 -14.25
C GLU A 67 -19.96 -0.45 -13.51
N SER A 68 -20.71 -1.07 -12.61
CA SER A 68 -20.28 -2.25 -11.90
C SER A 68 -20.41 -3.39 -12.89
N GLU A 69 -19.29 -3.73 -13.56
CA GLU A 69 -19.11 -5.06 -14.13
C GLU A 69 -19.63 -6.07 -13.09
N GLU A 70 -20.66 -6.83 -13.46
CA GLU A 70 -21.37 -7.75 -12.56
C GLU A 70 -20.41 -8.90 -12.22
N LEU A 71 -19.53 -8.64 -11.24
CA LEU A 71 -18.65 -9.64 -10.68
C LEU A 71 -19.53 -10.72 -10.02
N PRO A 72 -19.19 -12.01 -10.19
CA PRO A 72 -19.94 -13.07 -9.54
C PRO A 72 -19.96 -12.84 -8.03
N ALA A 73 -21.07 -13.21 -7.39
CA ALA A 73 -21.18 -13.11 -5.94
C ALA A 73 -20.02 -13.85 -5.28
N PRO A 74 -19.35 -13.25 -4.27
CA PRO A 74 -18.28 -13.92 -3.57
C PRO A 74 -18.82 -15.20 -2.89
N PRO A 75 -17.98 -16.23 -2.70
CA PRO A 75 -18.38 -17.41 -1.93
C PRO A 75 -18.92 -17.03 -0.56
N THR A 76 -19.92 -17.75 -0.06
CA THR A 76 -20.52 -17.45 1.24
C THR A 76 -19.51 -17.63 2.37
N ALA A 77 -19.71 -16.96 3.50
CA ALA A 77 -18.82 -17.07 4.67
C ALA A 77 -18.66 -18.52 5.15
N ALA A 78 -19.73 -19.34 5.07
CA ALA A 78 -19.69 -20.75 5.43
C ALA A 78 -18.80 -21.57 4.47
N GLU A 79 -18.91 -21.31 3.16
CA GLU A 79 -18.07 -21.97 2.16
C GLU A 79 -16.60 -21.56 2.30
N GLN A 80 -16.31 -20.27 2.53
CA GLN A 80 -14.95 -19.78 2.76
C GLN A 80 -14.32 -20.39 4.02
N ALA A 81 -15.10 -20.51 5.11
CA ALA A 81 -14.62 -21.14 6.33
C ALA A 81 -14.27 -22.62 6.10
N GLN A 82 -15.15 -23.38 5.47
CA GLN A 82 -14.90 -24.78 5.14
C GLN A 82 -13.65 -24.93 4.25
N GLN A 83 -13.52 -24.10 3.22
CA GLN A 83 -12.35 -24.12 2.34
C GLN A 83 -11.04 -23.81 3.08
N ASN A 84 -11.04 -22.85 3.99
CA ASN A 84 -9.86 -22.51 4.78
C ASN A 84 -9.46 -23.63 5.74
N GLU A 85 -10.45 -24.32 6.33
CA GLU A 85 -10.23 -25.50 7.16
C GLU A 85 -9.62 -26.65 6.35
N ASP A 86 -10.18 -26.93 5.16
CA ASP A 86 -9.69 -27.97 4.26
C ASP A 86 -8.25 -27.68 3.80
N TYR A 87 -7.94 -26.42 3.42
CA TYR A 87 -6.60 -25.98 3.04
C TYR A 87 -5.59 -26.14 4.18
N THR A 88 -5.95 -25.67 5.38
CA THR A 88 -5.11 -25.77 6.57
C THR A 88 -4.88 -27.23 6.98
N GLY A 89 -5.93 -28.06 6.88
CA GLY A 89 -5.85 -29.50 7.13
C GLY A 89 -4.92 -30.22 6.14
N ALA A 90 -5.02 -29.90 4.85
CA ALA A 90 -4.13 -30.44 3.82
C ALA A 90 -2.66 -30.05 4.07
N GLY A 91 -2.40 -28.79 4.46
CA GLY A 91 -1.06 -28.31 4.81
C GLY A 91 -0.45 -29.08 5.99
N LYS A 92 -1.21 -29.28 7.08
CA LYS A 92 -0.79 -30.08 8.23
C LYS A 92 -0.46 -31.52 7.86
N LYS A 93 -1.28 -32.15 7.02
CA LYS A 93 -1.04 -33.50 6.52
C LYS A 93 0.25 -33.58 5.68
N LEU A 94 0.48 -32.58 4.83
CA LEU A 94 1.71 -32.49 4.03
C LEU A 94 2.95 -32.40 4.94
N GLN A 95 2.85 -31.59 6.00
CA GLN A 95 3.92 -31.40 6.99
C GLN A 95 4.21 -32.68 7.78
N GLU A 96 3.18 -33.45 8.16
CA GLU A 96 3.33 -34.77 8.78
C GLU A 96 4.05 -35.77 7.84
N ILE A 97 3.70 -35.78 6.55
CA ILE A 97 4.37 -36.62 5.54
C ILE A 97 5.84 -36.24 5.40
N PHE A 98 6.15 -34.95 5.33
CA PHE A 98 7.55 -34.48 5.25
C PHE A 98 8.34 -34.82 6.52
N ALA A 99 7.74 -34.61 7.70
CA ALA A 99 8.33 -34.99 8.97
C ALA A 99 8.59 -36.51 9.05
N ALA A 100 7.64 -37.33 8.62
CA ALA A 100 7.79 -38.79 8.57
C ALA A 100 8.87 -39.25 7.56
N ARG A 101 9.12 -38.47 6.50
CA ARG A 101 10.20 -38.71 5.52
C ARG A 101 11.57 -38.22 5.98
N GLY A 102 11.69 -37.71 7.21
CA GLY A 102 12.94 -37.23 7.77
C GLY A 102 13.38 -35.87 7.23
N ALA A 103 12.47 -35.10 6.61
CA ALA A 103 12.73 -33.70 6.31
C ALA A 103 12.88 -32.95 7.64
N GLN A 104 14.07 -32.41 7.90
CA GLN A 104 14.38 -31.71 9.14
C GLN A 104 13.83 -30.29 9.06
N GLY A 105 12.90 -29.97 9.94
CA GLY A 105 12.34 -28.63 10.12
C GLY A 105 10.96 -28.47 9.50
N ALA A 106 9.99 -28.05 10.31
CA ALA A 106 8.77 -27.44 9.80
C ALA A 106 9.14 -26.23 8.94
N PRO A 107 8.57 -26.06 7.73
CA PRO A 107 8.69 -24.78 7.03
C PRO A 107 8.19 -23.68 7.96
N PRO A 108 8.91 -22.56 8.05
CA PRO A 108 8.57 -21.53 9.02
C PRO A 108 7.24 -20.86 8.64
N ASP A 109 6.48 -20.41 9.63
CA ASP A 109 5.18 -19.78 9.39
C ASP A 109 5.29 -18.57 8.45
N MET A 110 4.32 -18.37 7.59
CA MET A 110 4.32 -17.21 6.71
C MET A 110 3.93 -15.95 7.51
N THR A 111 4.84 -14.98 7.59
CA THR A 111 4.58 -13.67 8.21
C THR A 111 4.57 -12.58 7.13
N PHE A 112 4.02 -11.40 7.46
CA PHE A 112 4.04 -10.27 6.53
C PHE A 112 5.46 -9.91 6.11
N GLU A 113 6.41 -9.91 7.06
CA GLU A 113 7.82 -9.62 6.75
C GLU A 113 8.39 -10.63 5.75
N ARG A 114 8.08 -11.91 5.88
CA ARG A 114 8.52 -12.93 4.91
C ARG A 114 7.92 -12.73 3.53
N VAL A 115 6.66 -12.28 3.45
CA VAL A 115 6.03 -11.92 2.17
C VAL A 115 6.81 -10.77 1.53
N ILE A 116 7.10 -9.71 2.28
CA ILE A 116 7.85 -8.56 1.77
C ILE A 116 9.28 -8.93 1.40
N GLU A 117 9.96 -9.76 2.20
CA GLU A 117 11.29 -10.30 1.89
C GLU A 117 11.30 -11.09 0.58
N SER A 118 10.26 -11.88 0.32
CA SER A 118 10.15 -12.65 -0.94
C SER A 118 10.04 -11.73 -2.17
N PHE A 119 9.27 -10.64 -2.06
CA PHE A 119 9.18 -9.63 -3.11
C PHE A 119 10.49 -8.86 -3.27
N TYR A 120 11.15 -8.52 -2.17
CA TYR A 120 12.44 -7.84 -2.18
C TYR A 120 13.51 -8.67 -2.91
N MET A 121 13.67 -9.94 -2.56
CA MET A 121 14.64 -10.83 -3.23
C MET A 121 14.31 -11.01 -4.72
N SER A 122 13.03 -11.14 -5.06
CA SER A 122 12.58 -11.23 -6.45
C SER A 122 12.96 -9.98 -7.25
N ALA A 123 12.75 -8.78 -6.68
CA ALA A 123 13.13 -7.52 -7.31
C ALA A 123 14.65 -7.38 -7.47
N LEU A 124 15.45 -7.80 -6.47
CA LEU A 124 16.91 -7.75 -6.57
C LEU A 124 17.46 -8.67 -7.66
N ILE A 125 16.89 -9.87 -7.82
CA ILE A 125 17.25 -10.80 -8.91
C ILE A 125 16.88 -10.18 -10.26
N GLN A 126 15.67 -9.62 -10.38
CA GLN A 126 15.20 -8.96 -11.62
C GLN A 126 16.07 -7.75 -11.99
N LEU A 127 16.57 -7.01 -10.99
CA LEU A 127 17.52 -5.90 -11.18
C LEU A 127 18.95 -6.38 -11.51
N GLY A 128 19.23 -7.68 -11.45
CA GLY A 128 20.57 -8.24 -11.65
C GLY A 128 21.53 -7.95 -10.50
N ALA A 129 21.03 -7.52 -9.33
CA ALA A 129 21.84 -7.25 -8.13
C ALA A 129 22.28 -8.56 -7.44
N ILE A 130 21.53 -9.64 -7.63
CA ILE A 130 21.85 -10.99 -7.18
C ILE A 130 21.94 -11.89 -8.41
N ARG A 131 23.04 -12.65 -8.54
CA ARG A 131 23.27 -13.57 -9.67
C ARG A 131 23.81 -14.91 -9.22
N ALA A 132 23.47 -15.97 -9.95
CA ALA A 132 24.16 -17.25 -9.84
C ALA A 132 25.54 -17.17 -10.52
N GLU A 133 26.55 -17.86 -9.97
CA GLU A 133 27.87 -17.93 -10.61
C GLU A 133 27.77 -18.65 -11.97
N GLY A 134 28.17 -17.95 -13.03
CA GLY A 134 28.26 -18.49 -14.39
C GLY A 134 27.11 -18.12 -15.34
N GLU A 135 26.09 -17.40 -14.87
CA GLU A 135 24.99 -16.93 -15.74
C GLU A 135 25.30 -15.55 -16.35
N PRO A 136 24.98 -15.30 -17.64
CA PRO A 136 25.09 -13.96 -18.21
C PRO A 136 24.18 -12.98 -17.44
N PRO A 137 24.61 -11.72 -17.23
CA PRO A 137 23.78 -10.74 -16.57
C PRO A 137 22.49 -10.53 -17.39
N SER A 138 21.37 -11.01 -16.86
CA SER A 138 20.04 -10.70 -17.38
C SER A 138 19.38 -9.72 -16.41
N VAL A 139 19.04 -8.55 -16.92
CA VAL A 139 18.33 -7.52 -16.16
C VAL A 139 16.92 -7.45 -16.73
N ASP A 140 15.93 -7.79 -15.91
CA ASP A 140 14.51 -7.61 -16.21
C ASP A 140 14.00 -6.35 -15.51
N LEU A 141 14.25 -5.20 -16.14
CA LEU A 141 13.81 -3.90 -15.61
C LEU A 141 12.29 -3.77 -15.55
N ILE A 142 11.57 -4.42 -16.46
CA ILE A 142 10.10 -4.35 -16.52
C ILE A 142 9.52 -5.15 -15.36
N GLY A 143 9.99 -6.38 -15.15
CA GLY A 143 9.64 -7.21 -14.00
C GLY A 143 10.00 -6.55 -12.67
N ALA A 144 11.22 -6.00 -12.56
CA ALA A 144 11.65 -5.28 -11.36
C ALA A 144 10.72 -4.12 -11.03
N LYS A 145 10.36 -3.29 -12.02
CA LYS A 145 9.42 -2.19 -11.83
C LYS A 145 8.04 -2.69 -11.38
N GLN A 146 7.53 -3.75 -12.00
CA GLN A 146 6.24 -4.33 -11.63
C GLN A 146 6.23 -4.84 -10.19
N THR A 147 7.33 -5.45 -9.74
CA THR A 147 7.49 -5.90 -8.35
C THR A 147 7.50 -4.72 -7.39
N ILE A 148 8.27 -3.66 -7.69
CA ILE A 148 8.31 -2.42 -6.87
C ILE A 148 6.93 -1.77 -6.78
N ASP A 149 6.22 -1.68 -7.91
CA ASP A 149 4.87 -1.11 -7.95
C ASP A 149 3.88 -1.97 -7.14
N SER A 150 4.02 -3.30 -7.18
CA SER A 150 3.20 -4.21 -6.37
C SER A 150 3.43 -3.99 -4.87
N ILE A 151 4.69 -3.83 -4.44
CA ILE A 151 5.02 -3.49 -3.04
C ILE A 151 4.43 -2.11 -2.68
N ASN A 152 4.44 -1.14 -3.60
CA ASN A 152 3.83 0.17 -3.36
C ASN A 152 2.32 0.07 -3.15
N ILE A 153 1.62 -0.71 -3.98
CA ILE A 153 0.19 -0.96 -3.82
C ILE A 153 -0.09 -1.66 -2.48
N LEU A 154 0.74 -2.64 -2.09
CA LEU A 154 0.62 -3.28 -0.78
C LEU A 154 0.77 -2.25 0.34
N GLN A 155 1.79 -1.40 0.29
CA GLN A 155 1.96 -0.32 1.28
C GLN A 155 0.71 0.56 1.39
N GLU A 156 0.11 0.95 0.25
CA GLU A 156 -1.08 1.79 0.23
C GLU A 156 -2.33 1.09 0.76
N LYS A 157 -2.57 -0.15 0.36
CA LYS A 157 -3.77 -0.92 0.71
C LYS A 157 -3.74 -1.47 2.14
N THR A 158 -2.55 -1.56 2.74
CA THR A 158 -2.37 -2.06 4.12
C THR A 158 -2.23 -0.95 5.16
N LYS A 159 -2.29 0.34 4.78
CA LYS A 159 -2.22 1.47 5.73
C LYS A 159 -3.24 1.31 6.86
N GLY A 160 -2.79 1.55 8.09
CA GLY A 160 -3.61 1.41 9.30
C GLY A 160 -3.73 -0.02 9.83
N ASN A 161 -3.23 -1.03 9.10
CA ASN A 161 -3.19 -2.43 9.53
C ASN A 161 -1.78 -2.94 9.81
N LEU A 162 -0.77 -2.07 9.72
CA LEU A 162 0.64 -2.41 9.91
C LEU A 162 1.09 -2.05 11.32
N THR A 163 1.92 -2.90 11.90
CA THR A 163 2.76 -2.53 13.06
C THR A 163 3.84 -1.52 12.64
N ASP A 164 4.40 -0.79 13.61
CA ASP A 164 5.49 0.17 13.34
C ASP A 164 6.69 -0.49 12.65
N ARG A 165 6.97 -1.74 13.01
CA ARG A 165 8.04 -2.55 12.42
C ARG A 165 7.76 -2.85 10.95
N GLU A 166 6.56 -3.32 10.62
CA GLU A 166 6.17 -3.65 9.24
C GLU A 166 6.08 -2.40 8.37
N GLN A 167 5.59 -1.29 8.93
CA GLN A 167 5.56 0.01 8.27
C GLN A 167 6.98 0.46 7.88
N THR A 168 7.92 0.37 8.82
CA THR A 168 9.34 0.73 8.61
C THR A 168 10.00 -0.20 7.60
N LEU A 169 9.72 -1.51 7.69
CA LEU A 169 10.23 -2.50 6.73
C LEU A 169 9.82 -2.14 5.29
N LEU A 170 8.53 -1.88 5.06
CA LEU A 170 8.03 -1.49 3.74
C LEU A 170 8.68 -0.21 3.21
N GLN A 171 8.85 0.79 4.07
CA GLN A 171 9.48 2.05 3.69
C GLN A 171 10.94 1.85 3.25
N ASN A 172 11.70 1.08 4.02
CA ASN A 172 13.11 0.79 3.72
C ASN A 172 13.24 -0.02 2.43
N VAL A 173 12.45 -1.10 2.29
CA VAL A 173 12.45 -1.95 1.10
C VAL A 173 12.11 -1.15 -0.16
N LEU A 174 11.05 -0.32 -0.11
CA LEU A 174 10.68 0.51 -1.26
C LEU A 174 11.75 1.56 -1.59
N PHE A 175 12.37 2.17 -0.59
CA PHE A 175 13.44 3.14 -0.82
C PHE A 175 14.64 2.50 -1.52
N GLU A 176 15.14 1.38 -1.00
CA GLU A 176 16.29 0.68 -1.55
C GLU A 176 16.05 0.23 -2.99
N LEU A 177 14.91 -0.43 -3.26
CA LEU A 177 14.60 -0.93 -4.59
C LEU A 177 14.41 0.19 -5.62
N ARG A 178 13.80 1.31 -5.22
CA ARG A 178 13.65 2.48 -6.10
C ARG A 178 15.00 3.11 -6.44
N MET A 179 15.88 3.24 -5.45
CA MET A 179 17.24 3.74 -5.68
C MET A 179 18.02 2.82 -6.61
N ALA A 180 18.02 1.51 -6.35
CA ALA A 180 18.68 0.53 -7.21
C ALA A 180 18.13 0.58 -8.65
N TRP A 181 16.82 0.69 -8.82
CA TRP A 181 16.20 0.83 -10.14
C TRP A 181 16.66 2.10 -10.86
N ILE A 182 16.73 3.25 -10.18
CA ILE A 182 17.22 4.52 -10.76
C ILE A 182 18.69 4.39 -11.17
N GLU A 183 19.53 3.80 -10.32
CA GLU A 183 20.96 3.62 -10.60
C GLU A 183 21.18 2.74 -11.85
N ILE A 184 20.49 1.61 -11.93
CA ILE A 184 20.62 0.67 -13.05
C ILE A 184 20.09 1.30 -14.34
N THR A 185 18.93 1.95 -14.29
CA THR A 185 18.36 2.61 -15.48
C THR A 185 19.24 3.75 -15.97
N ASN A 186 19.83 4.54 -15.07
CA ASN A 186 20.80 5.58 -15.41
C ASN A 186 22.10 5.00 -15.98
N ALA A 187 22.60 3.89 -15.44
CA ALA A 187 23.79 3.22 -15.94
C ALA A 187 23.59 2.68 -17.37
N ILE A 188 22.40 2.14 -17.66
CA ILE A 188 22.03 1.68 -19.00
C ILE A 188 21.87 2.88 -19.95
N ALA A 189 21.23 3.96 -19.52
CA ALA A 189 21.05 5.17 -20.32
C ALA A 189 22.37 5.92 -20.60
N SER A 190 23.34 5.84 -19.69
CA SER A 190 24.65 6.50 -19.81
C SER A 190 25.72 5.60 -20.45
N GLY A 191 25.39 4.34 -20.74
CA GLY A 191 26.27 3.42 -21.46
C GLY A 191 26.57 3.89 -22.89
N PRO A 192 27.73 3.55 -23.47
CA PRO A 192 28.07 3.97 -24.82
C PRO A 192 27.03 3.43 -25.81
N PRO A 193 26.61 4.22 -26.82
CA PRO A 193 25.65 3.76 -27.81
C PRO A 193 26.19 2.52 -28.52
N PRO A 194 25.37 1.47 -28.75
CA PRO A 194 25.78 0.35 -29.55
C PRO A 194 26.03 0.86 -30.99
N GLY A 195 27.30 1.01 -31.37
CA GLY A 195 27.66 1.31 -32.76
C GLY A 195 28.79 2.32 -33.03
N THR A 196 29.57 2.76 -32.04
CA THR A 196 30.79 3.56 -32.34
C THR A 196 32.06 2.81 -31.96
N GLY A 197 32.32 1.72 -32.71
CA GLY A 197 33.66 1.15 -32.77
C GLY A 197 34.62 2.11 -33.49
N PRO A 198 35.84 2.33 -32.98
CA PRO A 198 36.82 3.14 -33.68
C PRO A 198 37.49 2.30 -34.78
N GLY A 199 37.28 2.68 -36.04
CA GLY A 199 38.22 2.40 -37.14
C GLY A 199 37.87 1.26 -38.09
N GLY A 200 37.68 1.62 -39.35
CA GLY A 200 37.64 0.71 -40.50
C GLY A 200 37.45 1.48 -41.81
N HIS A 201 38.54 2.06 -42.32
CA HIS A 201 38.62 2.90 -43.52
C HIS A 201 37.82 2.38 -44.74
N PRO A 202 37.20 3.27 -45.55
CA PRO A 202 36.83 2.95 -46.92
C PRO A 202 38.11 2.87 -47.77
N GLY A 203 38.47 1.66 -48.21
CA GLY A 203 39.55 1.46 -49.18
C GLY A 203 39.23 2.13 -50.53
N PRO A 204 40.25 2.55 -51.30
CA PRO A 204 40.05 3.31 -52.52
C PRO A 204 39.55 2.40 -53.66
N VAL A 205 38.57 2.92 -54.40
CA VAL A 205 38.10 2.38 -55.68
C VAL A 205 39.22 2.54 -56.72
N GLY A 206 40.02 1.49 -56.90
CA GLY A 206 41.02 1.38 -57.97
C GLY A 206 40.43 0.60 -59.15
N GLY A 207 40.24 1.28 -60.28
CA GLY A 207 39.67 0.70 -61.48
C GLY A 207 40.58 -0.30 -62.20
N ILE A 208 39.97 -1.18 -62.99
CA ILE A 208 40.65 -1.88 -64.08
C ILE A 208 39.75 -1.78 -65.31
N LYS A 209 40.20 -0.96 -66.26
CA LYS A 209 39.81 -1.03 -67.67
C LYS A 209 40.72 -2.04 -68.36
N LYS A 210 40.16 -3.08 -68.96
CA LYS A 210 40.37 -3.57 -70.34
C LYS A 210 39.93 -5.03 -70.45
#